data_AF-A0A1H0NP60-F1
#
_entry.id   AF-A0A1H0NP60-F1
#
_cell.length_a   1.000
_cell.length_b   1.000
_cell.length_c   1.000
_cell.angle_alpha   90.00
_cell.angle_beta   90.00
_cell.angle_gamma   90.00
#
_symmetry.space_group_name_H-M   'P 1'
#
loop_
_entity.id
_entity.type
_entity.pdbx_description
1 polymer ?
#
loop_
_entity_poly.entity_id
_entity_poly.type
_entity_poly.pdbx_seq_one_letter_code
_entity_poly.pdbx_strand_id
1 'polypeptide(L)'
;MNRKRAQWGTVVLSMILMLTGLHLNAEDRAMPAKFMMYYGPSDNEDMFDATRWFASGQYRSRPGFEDYPVSMLRARPVPFTRNQIADFPIVAAMALQEHYPEADHLKLLDSEPDLSARVRYAYSAFAEPDLPVDYYYLYIELDGTRYVVTFDRDGQTGALRKKTYRARAIIGEYASQAEHRKVFEEIEAQERREGRRG
;
A
#
# COMPACT_ATOMS: atom_id res chain seq x y z
N MET A 1 -67.74 -14.71 -51.83
CA MET A 1 -67.61 -16.02 -51.16
C MET A 1 -66.22 -16.55 -51.49
N ASN A 2 -65.15 -16.27 -50.76
CA ASN A 2 -64.71 -16.59 -49.40
C ASN A 2 -63.48 -17.52 -49.47
N ARG A 3 -62.40 -17.08 -48.80
CA ARG A 3 -61.22 -17.84 -48.33
C ARG A 3 -60.18 -18.32 -49.36
N LYS A 4 -59.04 -17.62 -49.38
CA LYS A 4 -57.68 -18.18 -49.15
C LYS A 4 -56.63 -17.05 -49.23
N ARG A 5 -56.71 -16.10 -48.29
CA ARG A 5 -55.60 -15.21 -47.91
C ARG A 5 -55.12 -15.66 -46.53
N ALA A 6 -54.36 -16.74 -46.45
CA ALA A 6 -53.78 -17.23 -45.20
C ALA A 6 -52.76 -18.34 -45.47
N GLN A 7 -51.58 -18.01 -46.00
CA GLN A 7 -50.45 -18.96 -45.94
C GLN A 7 -49.07 -18.35 -46.22
N TRP A 8 -48.84 -17.10 -45.79
CA TRP A 8 -47.51 -16.47 -45.87
C TRP A 8 -47.13 -15.75 -44.57
N GLY A 9 -47.77 -16.10 -43.44
CA GLY A 9 -47.58 -15.45 -42.14
C GLY A 9 -46.74 -16.24 -41.13
N THR A 10 -46.36 -17.49 -41.43
CA THR A 10 -45.78 -18.40 -40.42
C THR A 10 -44.30 -18.75 -40.63
N VAL A 11 -43.69 -18.40 -41.76
CA VAL A 11 -42.25 -18.70 -41.99
C VAL A 11 -41.35 -17.55 -41.55
N VAL A 12 -41.83 -16.30 -41.57
CA VAL A 12 -41.01 -15.13 -41.22
C VAL A 12 -40.87 -14.94 -39.70
N LEU A 13 -41.86 -15.38 -38.91
CA LEU A 13 -41.81 -15.25 -37.44
C LEU A 13 -40.87 -16.26 -36.77
N SER A 14 -40.61 -17.41 -37.41
CA SER A 14 -39.66 -18.42 -36.91
C SER A 14 -38.20 -18.06 -37.18
N MET A 15 -37.93 -17.20 -38.17
CA MET A 15 -36.57 -16.75 -38.49
C MET A 15 -36.10 -15.57 -37.62
N ILE A 16 -37.04 -14.78 -37.08
CA ILE A 16 -36.70 -13.63 -36.21
C ILE A 16 -36.37 -14.09 -34.77
N LEU A 17 -36.88 -15.24 -34.32
CA LEU A 17 -36.56 -15.81 -33.00
C LEU A 17 -35.24 -16.59 -32.95
N MET A 18 -34.64 -16.94 -34.10
CA MET A 18 -33.30 -17.56 -34.13
C MET A 18 -32.15 -16.55 -34.22
N LEU A 19 -32.42 -15.27 -34.51
CA LEU A 19 -31.40 -14.22 -34.55
C LEU A 19 -31.21 -13.46 -33.23
N THR A 20 -32.10 -13.64 -32.25
CA THR A 20 -31.93 -13.11 -30.89
C THR A 20 -31.33 -14.12 -29.90
N GLY A 21 -31.27 -15.40 -30.26
CA GLY A 21 -30.76 -16.48 -29.39
C GLY A 21 -29.24 -16.68 -29.41
N LEU A 22 -28.50 -16.01 -30.31
CA LEU A 22 -27.05 -16.21 -30.48
C LEU A 22 -26.18 -15.04 -30.01
N HIS A 23 -26.77 -14.00 -29.42
CA HIS A 23 -26.02 -12.89 -28.80
C HIS A 23 -25.94 -12.97 -27.27
N LEU A 24 -26.31 -14.10 -26.65
CA LEU A 24 -26.30 -14.25 -25.19
C LEU A 24 -25.21 -15.15 -24.61
N ASN A 25 -24.29 -15.69 -25.41
CA ASN A 25 -23.23 -16.58 -24.89
C ASN A 25 -21.92 -16.42 -25.65
N ALA A 26 -21.28 -15.25 -25.52
CA ALA A 26 -19.84 -15.07 -25.65
C ALA A 26 -19.47 -13.59 -25.46
N GLU A 27 -19.99 -12.95 -24.42
CA GLU A 27 -19.02 -12.20 -23.64
C GLU A 27 -18.18 -13.30 -23.01
N ASP A 28 -17.02 -13.59 -23.61
CA ASP A 28 -15.87 -13.98 -22.82
C ASP A 28 -15.80 -12.94 -21.71
N ARG A 29 -16.45 -13.25 -20.58
CA ARG A 29 -16.02 -12.78 -19.28
C ARG A 29 -14.65 -13.42 -19.14
N ALA A 30 -13.67 -12.85 -19.82
CA ALA A 30 -12.28 -13.00 -19.48
C ALA A 30 -12.26 -12.65 -18.01
N MET A 31 -12.25 -13.70 -17.16
CA MET A 31 -12.14 -13.48 -15.74
C MET A 31 -10.91 -12.58 -15.59
N PRO A 32 -11.01 -11.47 -14.86
CA PRO A 32 -9.86 -10.60 -14.68
C PRO A 32 -8.69 -11.48 -14.27
N ALA A 33 -7.57 -11.37 -15.00
CA ALA A 33 -6.40 -12.20 -14.78
C ALA A 33 -6.13 -12.26 -13.28
N LYS A 34 -6.03 -13.49 -12.74
CA LYS A 34 -5.89 -13.65 -11.29
C LYS A 34 -4.60 -13.00 -10.84
N PHE A 35 -4.68 -12.11 -9.85
CA PHE A 35 -3.52 -11.54 -9.19
C PHE A 35 -3.15 -12.41 -8.00
N MET A 36 -2.15 -13.25 -8.17
CA MET A 36 -1.62 -14.07 -7.09
C MET A 36 -0.53 -13.29 -6.34
N MET A 37 -0.62 -13.26 -5.00
CA MET A 37 0.33 -12.55 -4.14
C MET A 37 0.85 -13.47 -3.04
N TYR A 38 2.12 -13.30 -2.69
CA TYR A 38 2.67 -13.86 -1.45
C TYR A 38 2.17 -13.05 -0.25
N TYR A 39 2.14 -13.69 0.92
CA TYR A 39 1.82 -13.03 2.18
C TYR A 39 2.79 -13.45 3.28
N GLY A 40 2.88 -12.64 4.33
CA GLY A 40 3.74 -12.93 5.47
C GLY A 40 5.21 -12.66 5.17
N PRO A 41 6.13 -13.33 5.89
CA PRO A 41 7.56 -13.13 5.71
C PRO A 41 8.02 -13.60 4.32
N SER A 42 9.17 -13.08 3.87
CA SER A 42 9.66 -13.27 2.50
C SER A 42 10.04 -14.71 2.12
N ASP A 43 10.13 -15.61 3.10
CA ASP A 43 10.39 -17.05 2.91
C ASP A 43 9.10 -17.87 2.77
N ASN A 44 7.93 -17.23 2.87
CA ASN A 44 6.67 -17.89 2.62
C ASN A 44 6.44 -18.09 1.11
N GLU A 45 6.32 -19.34 0.69
CA GLU A 45 6.03 -19.71 -0.70
C GLU A 45 4.52 -19.82 -0.99
N ASP A 46 3.67 -19.63 0.02
CA ASP A 46 2.22 -19.66 -0.16
C ASP A 46 1.72 -18.39 -0.85
N MET A 47 0.90 -18.59 -1.88
CA MET A 47 0.22 -17.52 -2.60
C MET A 47 -1.30 -17.59 -2.39
N PHE A 48 -1.96 -16.45 -2.45
CA PHE A 48 -3.42 -16.37 -2.44
C PHE A 48 -3.94 -15.48 -3.58
N ASP A 49 -5.22 -15.66 -3.92
CA ASP A 49 -5.90 -14.87 -4.95
C ASP A 49 -6.26 -13.48 -4.41
N ALA A 50 -5.43 -12.49 -4.72
CA ALA A 50 -5.59 -11.10 -4.31
C ALA A 50 -6.35 -10.25 -5.35
N THR A 51 -6.95 -10.86 -6.39
CA THR A 51 -7.54 -10.16 -7.54
C THR A 51 -8.49 -9.03 -7.13
N ARG A 52 -9.30 -9.23 -6.08
CA ARG A 52 -10.24 -8.21 -5.59
C ARG A 52 -9.58 -6.89 -5.19
N TRP A 53 -8.36 -6.94 -4.66
CA TRP A 53 -7.61 -5.77 -4.18
C TRP A 53 -7.05 -4.93 -5.33
N PHE A 54 -6.66 -5.58 -6.43
CA PHE A 54 -6.15 -4.92 -7.63
C PHE A 54 -7.28 -4.50 -8.57
N ALA A 55 -8.29 -5.35 -8.76
CA ALA A 55 -9.44 -5.05 -9.61
C ALA A 55 -10.29 -3.88 -9.09
N SER A 56 -10.32 -3.67 -7.77
CA SER A 56 -10.95 -2.48 -7.16
C SER A 56 -10.14 -1.20 -7.34
N GLY A 57 -8.90 -1.28 -7.84
CA GLY A 57 -7.98 -0.14 -7.96
C GLY A 57 -7.39 0.33 -6.62
N GLN A 58 -7.60 -0.42 -5.54
CA GLN A 58 -7.05 -0.07 -4.22
C GLN A 58 -5.53 -0.22 -4.19
N TYR A 59 -5.02 -1.24 -4.88
CA TYR A 59 -3.60 -1.50 -5.03
C TYR A 59 -3.19 -1.62 -6.50
N ARG A 60 -1.92 -1.32 -6.77
CA ARG A 60 -1.26 -1.51 -8.05
C ARG A 60 0.07 -2.24 -7.85
N SER A 61 0.51 -2.95 -8.88
CA SER A 61 1.83 -3.59 -8.87
C SER A 61 2.94 -2.54 -8.68
N ARG A 62 4.02 -2.94 -8.00
CA ARG A 62 5.22 -2.13 -7.84
C ARG A 62 6.16 -2.40 -9.02
N PRO A 63 6.61 -1.38 -9.77
CA PRO A 63 7.54 -1.59 -10.89
C PRO A 63 8.81 -2.33 -10.45
N GLY A 64 9.23 -3.34 -11.23
CA GLY A 64 10.42 -4.14 -10.94
C GLY A 64 10.23 -5.26 -9.90
N PHE A 65 8.99 -5.50 -9.44
CA PHE A 65 8.64 -6.58 -8.51
C PHE A 65 7.72 -7.63 -9.13
N GLU A 66 7.63 -7.67 -10.46
CA GLU A 66 6.75 -8.59 -11.19
C GLU A 66 7.11 -10.06 -10.96
N ASP A 67 8.39 -10.36 -10.71
CA ASP A 67 8.89 -11.71 -10.42
C ASP A 67 8.74 -12.12 -8.94
N TYR A 68 8.49 -11.15 -8.04
CA TYR A 68 8.38 -11.36 -6.59
C TYR A 68 7.22 -10.51 -6.02
N PRO A 69 5.96 -10.96 -6.17
CA PRO A 69 4.75 -10.24 -5.79
C PRO A 69 4.51 -10.26 -4.27
N VAL A 70 5.51 -9.83 -3.49
CA VAL A 70 5.43 -9.67 -2.03
C VAL A 70 4.96 -8.26 -1.68
N SER A 71 5.32 -7.26 -2.50
CA SER A 71 4.99 -5.86 -2.26
C SER A 71 4.18 -5.24 -3.39
N MET A 72 3.33 -4.29 -3.02
CA MET A 72 2.43 -3.54 -3.89
C MET A 72 2.40 -2.08 -3.46
N LEU A 73 1.82 -1.21 -4.30
CA LEU A 73 1.61 0.19 -3.97
C LEU A 73 0.12 0.45 -3.80
N ARG A 74 -0.24 1.17 -2.74
CA ARG A 74 -1.58 1.64 -2.53
C ARG A 74 -1.85 2.89 -3.35
N ALA A 75 -3.00 2.92 -4.02
CA ALA A 75 -3.37 4.08 -4.83
C ALA A 75 -3.63 5.34 -3.99
N ARG A 76 -4.27 5.17 -2.83
CA ARG A 76 -4.56 6.24 -1.87
C ARG A 76 -4.37 5.73 -0.42
N PRO A 77 -3.19 5.94 0.19
CA PRO A 77 -2.94 5.63 1.59
C PRO A 77 -3.97 6.28 2.52
N VAL A 78 -4.41 5.56 3.55
CA VAL A 78 -5.33 6.12 4.57
C VAL A 78 -4.59 7.24 5.32
N PRO A 79 -5.14 8.46 5.39
CA PRO A 79 -4.50 9.56 6.12
C PRO A 79 -4.23 9.20 7.58
N PHE A 80 -3.24 9.86 8.17
CA PHE A 80 -3.01 9.76 9.62
C PHE A 80 -4.00 10.65 10.36
N THR A 81 -4.53 10.16 11.48
CA THR A 81 -5.28 11.00 12.42
C THR A 81 -4.32 11.80 13.29
N ARG A 82 -4.81 12.87 13.94
CA ARG A 82 -3.98 13.65 14.88
C ARG A 82 -3.40 12.80 16.00
N ASN A 83 -4.19 11.87 16.55
CA ASN A 83 -3.72 10.97 17.61
C ASN A 83 -2.60 10.07 17.11
N GLN A 84 -2.69 9.57 15.87
CA GLN A 84 -1.63 8.73 15.29
C GLN A 84 -0.35 9.51 15.03
N ILE A 85 -0.45 10.79 14.67
CA ILE A 85 0.71 11.67 14.51
C ILE A 85 1.37 11.92 15.87
N ALA A 86 0.58 12.15 16.92
CA ALA A 86 1.08 12.33 18.28
C ALA A 86 1.78 11.08 18.82
N ASP A 87 1.47 9.89 18.29
CA ASP A 87 2.15 8.64 18.65
C ASP A 87 3.51 8.45 17.95
N PHE A 88 3.90 9.28 16.97
CA PHE A 88 5.16 9.09 16.24
C PHE A 88 6.42 9.12 17.13
N PRO A 89 6.55 9.99 18.14
CA PRO A 89 7.67 9.93 19.08
C PRO A 89 7.72 8.60 19.84
N ILE A 90 6.56 8.04 20.22
CA ILE A 90 6.47 6.73 20.87
C ILE A 90 6.91 5.62 19.92
N VAL A 91 6.43 5.63 18.68
CA VAL A 91 6.83 4.66 17.64
C VAL A 91 8.35 4.69 17.43
N ALA A 92 8.93 5.88 17.31
CA ALA A 92 10.36 6.06 17.14
C ALA A 92 11.15 5.59 18.38
N ALA A 93 10.71 5.98 19.58
CA ALA A 93 11.38 5.61 20.82
C ALA A 93 11.38 4.09 21.02
N MET A 94 10.25 3.42 20.79
CA MET A 94 10.16 1.96 20.88
C MET A 94 11.08 1.26 19.86
N ALA A 95 11.12 1.75 18.62
CA ALA A 95 11.97 1.17 17.58
C ALA A 95 13.47 1.34 17.91
N LEU A 96 13.86 2.52 18.41
CA LEU A 96 15.25 2.78 18.80
C LEU A 96 15.63 2.01 20.06
N GLN A 97 14.73 1.88 21.04
CA GLN A 97 14.98 1.07 22.24
C GLN A 97 15.32 -0.40 21.89
N GLU A 98 14.64 -0.97 20.88
CA GLU A 98 14.86 -2.35 20.46
C GLU A 98 16.17 -2.53 19.66
N HIS A 99 16.44 -1.63 18.70
CA HIS A 99 17.52 -1.82 17.71
C HIS A 99 18.80 -1.02 18.00
N TYR A 100 18.71 0.03 18.81
CA TYR A 100 19.78 0.98 19.17
C TYR A 100 19.64 1.43 20.65
N PRO A 101 19.73 0.51 21.62
CA PRO A 101 19.47 0.81 23.03
C PRO A 101 20.42 1.87 23.63
N GLU A 102 21.58 2.10 23.00
CA GLU A 102 22.54 3.14 23.34
C GLU A 102 22.09 4.56 22.95
N ALA A 103 21.14 4.69 22.03
CA ALA A 103 20.56 5.97 21.67
C ALA A 103 19.65 6.47 22.80
N ASP A 104 19.71 7.77 23.09
CA ASP A 104 18.88 8.41 24.13
C ASP A 104 17.44 8.64 23.64
N HIS A 105 16.75 7.53 23.37
CA HIS A 105 15.41 7.46 22.82
C HIS A 105 14.35 8.10 23.75
N LEU A 106 14.66 8.27 25.04
CA LEU A 106 13.77 8.96 25.99
C LEU A 106 13.60 10.44 25.65
N LYS A 107 14.60 11.09 25.03
CA LYS A 107 14.46 12.47 24.54
C LYS A 107 13.27 12.67 23.59
N LEU A 108 12.90 11.65 22.82
CA LEU A 108 11.74 11.70 21.92
C LEU A 108 10.44 11.74 22.73
N LEU A 109 10.39 11.05 23.86
CA LEU A 109 9.24 11.06 24.77
C LEU A 109 9.17 12.35 25.60
N ASP A 110 10.33 12.89 26.00
CA ASP A 110 10.38 14.10 26.82
C ASP A 110 10.08 15.38 26.01
N SER A 111 10.53 15.43 24.75
CA SER A 111 10.36 16.62 23.90
C SER A 111 9.14 16.58 23.00
N GLU A 112 8.54 15.40 22.79
CA GLU A 112 7.39 15.15 21.92
C GLU A 112 7.44 15.95 20.60
N PRO A 113 8.48 15.78 19.77
CA PRO A 113 8.65 16.59 18.57
C PRO A 113 7.51 16.34 17.59
N ASP A 114 7.10 17.38 16.85
CA ASP A 114 6.16 17.21 15.73
C ASP A 114 6.88 16.52 14.57
N LEU A 115 6.54 15.24 14.36
CA LEU A 115 7.10 14.39 13.32
C LEU A 115 6.18 14.23 12.10
N SER A 116 5.09 15.02 12.02
CA SER A 116 4.09 14.91 10.94
C SER A 116 4.69 15.06 9.53
N ALA A 117 5.68 15.95 9.37
CA ALA A 117 6.38 16.17 8.10
C ALA A 117 7.47 15.12 7.79
N ARG A 118 7.75 14.21 8.74
CA ARG A 118 8.87 13.25 8.67
C ARG A 118 8.43 11.81 8.36
N VAL A 119 7.15 11.59 8.07
CA VAL A 119 6.63 10.27 7.63
C VAL A 119 6.50 10.19 6.11
N ARG A 120 6.88 9.06 5.51
CA ARG A 120 6.69 8.76 4.08
C ARG A 120 6.10 7.37 3.90
N TYR A 121 5.15 7.24 2.98
CA TYR A 121 4.65 5.92 2.56
C TYR A 121 5.76 5.17 1.82
N ALA A 122 5.94 3.89 2.14
CA ALA A 122 6.96 3.04 1.54
C ALA A 122 6.35 2.09 0.50
N TYR A 123 5.51 1.17 0.96
CA TYR A 123 4.84 0.15 0.15
C TYR A 123 3.73 -0.50 0.98
N SER A 124 3.00 -1.44 0.38
CA SER A 124 2.03 -2.30 1.05
C SER A 124 2.35 -3.76 0.78
N ALA A 125 1.90 -4.66 1.64
CA ALA A 125 2.00 -6.11 1.47
C ALA A 125 0.79 -6.78 2.13
N PHE A 126 0.72 -8.11 2.06
CA PHE A 126 -0.24 -8.89 2.84
C PHE A 126 0.47 -9.54 4.01
N ALA A 127 0.02 -9.27 5.24
CA ALA A 127 0.57 -9.92 6.42
C ALA A 127 0.09 -11.38 6.57
N GLU A 128 -1.15 -11.62 6.14
CA GLU A 128 -1.87 -12.89 6.07
C GLU A 128 -2.75 -12.86 4.81
N PRO A 129 -3.33 -13.99 4.35
CA PRO A 129 -4.28 -13.96 3.25
C PRO A 129 -5.36 -12.93 3.52
N ASP A 130 -5.58 -12.04 2.55
CA ASP A 130 -6.59 -10.98 2.64
C ASP A 130 -6.44 -9.95 3.78
N LEU A 131 -5.27 -9.89 4.43
CA LEU A 131 -4.95 -8.89 5.45
C LEU A 131 -3.89 -7.90 4.93
N PRO A 132 -4.29 -6.85 4.19
CA PRO A 132 -3.34 -5.88 3.66
C PRO A 132 -2.77 -4.98 4.77
N VAL A 133 -1.49 -4.68 4.67
CA VAL A 133 -0.76 -3.76 5.54
C VAL A 133 -0.03 -2.70 4.71
N ASP A 134 0.04 -1.49 5.24
CA ASP A 134 0.79 -0.38 4.65
C ASP A 134 2.02 -0.07 5.51
N TYR A 135 3.19 -0.07 4.89
CA TYR A 135 4.47 0.26 5.53
C TYR A 135 4.83 1.72 5.29
N TYR A 136 5.38 2.34 6.32
CA TYR A 136 5.82 3.71 6.33
C TYR A 136 7.24 3.82 6.89
N TYR A 137 7.97 4.82 6.39
CA TYR A 137 9.23 5.26 6.95
C TYR A 137 9.01 6.53 7.76
N LEU A 138 9.49 6.53 9.01
CA LEU A 138 9.59 7.69 9.88
C LEU A 138 11.07 8.07 10.00
N TYR A 139 11.39 9.29 9.58
CA TYR A 139 12.76 9.80 9.50
C TYR A 139 13.11 10.56 10.76
N ILE A 140 14.04 10.01 11.55
CA ILE A 140 14.42 10.55 12.86
C ILE A 140 15.86 11.01 12.81
N GLU A 141 16.13 12.17 13.40
CA GLU A 141 17.48 12.57 13.76
C GLU A 141 17.53 12.72 15.28
N LEU A 142 18.48 12.05 15.91
CA LEU A 142 18.67 12.06 17.35
C LEU A 142 20.17 12.14 17.64
N ASP A 143 20.58 13.18 18.37
CA ASP A 143 21.97 13.45 18.72
C ASP A 143 22.94 13.40 17.52
N GLY A 144 22.50 13.96 16.38
CA GLY A 144 23.28 14.00 15.14
C GLY A 144 23.32 12.70 14.35
N THR A 145 22.67 11.63 14.84
CA THR A 145 22.54 10.37 14.12
C THR A 145 21.17 10.29 13.45
N ARG A 146 21.17 9.90 12.16
CA ARG A 146 19.97 9.72 11.35
C ARG A 146 19.50 8.27 11.39
N TYR A 147 18.21 8.06 11.65
CA TYR A 147 17.56 6.76 11.70
C TYR A 147 16.32 6.75 10.82
N VAL A 148 16.06 5.62 10.17
CA VAL A 148 14.79 5.35 9.49
C VAL A 148 14.07 4.26 10.27
N VAL A 149 12.90 4.62 10.82
CA VAL A 149 12.01 3.69 11.49
C VAL A 149 10.95 3.23 10.50
N THR A 150 10.92 1.92 10.24
CA THR A 150 9.83 1.28 9.49
C THR A 150 8.75 0.85 10.45
N PHE A 151 7.50 1.20 10.17
CA PHE A 151 6.33 0.75 10.91
C PHE A 151 5.18 0.44 9.96
N ASP A 152 4.24 -0.39 10.40
CA ASP A 152 3.08 -0.80 9.61
C ASP A 152 1.74 -0.34 10.19
N ARG A 153 0.77 -0.18 9.29
CA ARG A 153 -0.63 0.08 9.61
C ARG A 153 -1.49 -0.96 8.94
N ASP A 154 -2.60 -1.29 9.58
CA ASP A 154 -3.67 -2.01 8.92
C ASP A 154 -4.12 -1.22 7.68
N GLY A 155 -4.11 -1.87 6.52
CA GLY A 155 -4.45 -1.21 5.27
C GLY A 155 -5.89 -0.70 5.32
N GLN A 156 -6.84 -1.45 5.84
CA GLN A 156 -8.25 -1.07 5.68
C GLN A 156 -8.68 0.05 6.64
N THR A 157 -8.27 -0.08 7.90
CA THR A 157 -8.66 0.81 9.00
C THR A 157 -7.66 1.94 9.24
N GLY A 158 -6.43 1.78 8.77
CA GLY A 158 -5.33 2.69 9.09
C GLY A 158 -4.84 2.59 10.53
N ALA A 159 -5.26 1.58 11.31
CA ALA A 159 -4.81 1.40 12.69
C ALA A 159 -3.31 1.06 12.76
N LEU A 160 -2.60 1.62 13.74
CA LEU A 160 -1.19 1.29 13.98
C LEU A 160 -1.05 -0.16 14.45
N ARG A 161 -0.10 -0.90 13.88
CA ARG A 161 0.23 -2.26 14.28
C ARG A 161 1.49 -2.25 15.12
N LYS A 162 1.39 -2.69 16.39
CA LYS A 162 2.48 -2.59 17.38
C LYS A 162 3.60 -3.64 17.24
N LYS A 163 3.64 -4.41 16.14
CA LYS A 163 4.48 -5.62 16.03
C LYS A 163 5.73 -5.48 15.15
N THR A 164 5.85 -4.43 14.33
CA THR A 164 6.87 -4.41 13.25
C THR A 164 7.82 -3.22 13.26
N TYR A 165 7.90 -2.49 14.37
CA TYR A 165 8.79 -1.34 14.45
C TYR A 165 10.25 -1.78 14.28
N ARG A 166 10.89 -1.30 13.22
CA ARG A 166 12.27 -1.64 12.85
C ARG A 166 13.03 -0.36 12.61
N ALA A 167 14.09 -0.12 13.37
CA ALA A 167 14.96 1.02 13.11
C ALA A 167 16.19 0.61 12.31
N ARG A 168 16.69 1.52 11.48
CA ARG A 168 17.99 1.40 10.81
C ARG A 168 18.71 2.74 10.85
N ALA A 169 19.93 2.75 11.36
CA ALA A 169 20.82 3.90 11.28
C ALA A 169 21.28 4.10 9.82
N ILE A 170 21.28 5.35 9.39
CA ILE A 170 21.79 5.77 8.09
C ILE A 170 23.23 6.22 8.29
N ILE A 171 24.17 5.37 7.86
CA ILE A 171 25.61 5.52 8.10
C ILE A 171 26.38 5.34 6.81
N GLY A 172 27.42 6.14 6.61
CA GLY A 172 28.28 6.06 5.44
C GLY A 172 27.55 6.25 4.10
N GLU A 173 28.22 5.89 3.01
CA GLU A 173 27.78 6.12 1.64
C GLU A 173 27.37 4.81 0.92
N TYR A 174 26.59 3.96 1.60
CA TYR A 174 26.06 2.75 0.98
C TYR A 174 24.97 3.09 -0.04
N ALA A 175 25.01 2.44 -1.21
CA ALA A 175 24.04 2.64 -2.30
C ALA A 175 22.60 2.30 -1.88
N SER A 176 22.42 1.28 -1.04
CA SER A 176 21.12 0.88 -0.49
C SER A 176 20.45 1.93 0.41
N GLN A 177 21.19 2.95 0.83
CA GLN A 177 20.71 4.02 1.70
C GLN A 177 20.62 5.39 0.99
N ALA A 178 20.98 5.46 -0.29
CA ALA A 178 21.05 6.72 -1.04
C ALA A 178 19.68 7.44 -1.09
N GLU A 179 18.59 6.68 -1.29
CA GLU A 179 17.24 7.25 -1.29
C GLU A 179 16.89 7.86 0.07
N HIS A 180 17.21 7.19 1.18
CA HIS A 180 16.96 7.72 2.51
C HIS A 180 17.75 9.00 2.79
N ARG A 181 19.03 9.07 2.38
CA ARG A 181 19.84 10.30 2.50
C ARG A 181 19.19 11.46 1.77
N LYS A 182 18.73 11.23 0.54
CA LYS A 182 18.01 12.25 -0.23
C LYS A 182 16.74 12.74 0.48
N VAL A 183 15.96 11.83 1.06
CA VAL A 183 14.74 12.22 1.79
C VAL A 183 15.06 13.05 3.04
N PHE A 184 16.13 12.75 3.76
CA PHE A 184 16.60 13.61 4.87
C PHE A 184 16.93 15.02 4.39
N GLU A 185 17.68 15.16 3.29
CA GLU A 185 18.01 16.47 2.71
C GLU A 185 16.75 17.26 2.29
N GLU A 186 15.75 16.57 1.73
CA GLU A 186 14.45 17.17 1.36
C GLU A 186 13.69 17.68 2.60
N ILE A 187 13.62 16.87 3.66
CA ILE A 187 12.99 17.23 4.94
C ILE A 187 13.69 18.46 5.54
N GLU A 188 15.01 18.44 5.65
CA GLU A 188 15.79 19.55 6.21
C GLU A 188 15.67 20.83 5.38
N ALA A 189 15.58 20.70 4.05
CA ALA A 189 15.33 21.83 3.17
C ALA A 189 13.93 22.43 3.39
N GLN A 190 12.93 21.59 3.65
CA GLN A 190 11.58 22.04 3.97
C GLN A 190 11.54 22.74 5.33
N GLU A 191 12.09 22.13 6.38
CA GLU A 191 12.12 22.68 7.73
C GLU A 191 12.86 24.02 7.79
N ARG A 192 13.97 24.17 7.06
CA ARG A 192 14.67 25.46 6.93
C ARG A 192 13.83 26.54 6.23
N ARG A 193 12.95 26.16 5.30
CA ARG A 193 12.06 27.12 4.62
C ARG A 193 10.91 27.55 5.52
N GLU A 194 10.37 26.62 6.31
CA GLU A 194 9.28 26.88 7.24
C GLU A 194 9.77 27.70 8.45
N GLY A 195 10.92 27.36 9.02
CA GLY A 195 11.54 28.11 10.11
C GLY A 195 12.05 29.51 9.74
N ARG A 196 12.15 29.85 8.43
CA ARG A 196 12.45 31.21 7.95
C ARG A 196 11.20 32.08 7.75
N ARG A 197 10.00 31.50 7.86
CA ARG A 197 8.71 32.18 7.65
C ARG A 197 7.96 32.51 8.95
N GLY A 198 8.44 32.02 10.09
CA GLY A 198 7.97 32.40 11.43
C GLY A 198 8.82 33.52 12.02
#